data_AF-A0A0S6TWS1-F1
#
_entry.id   AF-A0A0S6TWS1-F1
#
_cell.length_a   1.000
_cell.length_b   1.000
_cell.length_c   1.000
_cell.angle_alpha   90.00
_cell.angle_beta   90.00
_cell.angle_gamma   90.00
#
_symmetry.space_group_name_H-M   'P 1'
#
loop_
_entity.id
_entity.type
_entity.pdbx_description
1 polymer ?
#
loop_
_entity_poly.entity_id
_entity_poly.type
_entity_poly.pdbx_seq_one_letter_code
_entity_poly.pdbx_strand_id
1 'polypeptide(L)' 'MTLREIMKYIESEFSIINKTPCDICGGNYLTKDLSINLLDSIPYDICDCICSNCGHEKIFKFYAPFIDESKKENYSKIIN' A
#
# COMPACT_ATOMS: atom_id res chain seq x y z
N MET A 1 -11.41 11.56 7.07
CA MET A 1 -12.09 10.26 6.90
C MET A 1 -12.34 9.64 8.27
N THR A 2 -13.45 8.95 8.45
CA THR A 2 -13.74 8.09 9.62
C THR A 2 -12.91 6.80 9.54
N LEU A 3 -12.70 6.11 10.67
CA LEU A 3 -11.98 4.83 10.69
C LEU A 3 -12.58 3.80 9.70
N ARG A 4 -13.91 3.75 9.60
CA ARG A 4 -14.61 2.84 8.68
C ARG A 4 -14.31 3.15 7.21
N GLU A 5 -14.24 4.43 6.85
CA GLU A 5 -13.90 4.84 5.49
C GLU A 5 -12.44 4.53 5.17
N ILE A 6 -11.53 4.73 6.13
CA ILE A 6 -10.11 4.40 5.99
C ILE A 6 -9.93 2.89 5.76
N MET A 7 -10.58 2.04 6.57
CA MET A 7 -10.52 0.59 6.39
C MET A 7 -11.03 0.16 5.01
N LYS A 8 -12.15 0.72 4.55
CA LYS A 8 -12.69 0.45 3.20
C LYS A 8 -11.72 0.89 2.09
N TYR A 9 -11.02 2.01 2.30
CA TYR A 9 -10.02 2.47 1.36
C TYR A 9 -8.86 1.46 1.26
N ILE A 10 -8.32 1.04 2.40
CA ILE A 10 -7.25 0.04 2.48
C ILE A 10 -7.68 -1.30 1.87
N GLU A 11 -8.88 -1.79 2.19
CA GLU A 11 -9.44 -3.00 1.58
C GLU A 11 -9.54 -2.90 0.05
N SER A 12 -9.80 -1.71 -0.49
CA SER A 12 -9.85 -1.49 -1.92
C SER A 12 -8.48 -1.60 -2.60
N GLU A 13 -7.41 -1.16 -1.92
CA GLU A 13 -6.02 -1.28 -2.39
C GLU A 13 -5.61 -2.76 -2.48
N PHE A 14 -5.87 -3.53 -1.42
CA PHE A 14 -5.66 -4.98 -1.43
C PHE A 14 -6.52 -5.68 -2.49
N SER A 15 -7.74 -5.21 -2.74
CA SER A 15 -8.57 -5.75 -3.82
C SER A 15 -7.92 -5.54 -5.19
N ILE A 16 -7.28 -4.38 -5.41
CA ILE A 16 -6.55 -4.09 -6.65
C ILE A 16 -5.32 -5.00 -6.77
N ILE A 17 -4.51 -5.12 -5.72
CA ILE A 17 -3.33 -5.99 -5.70
C ILE A 17 -3.73 -7.43 -6.03
N ASN A 18 -4.71 -7.98 -5.32
CA ASN A 18 -5.16 -9.36 -5.48
C ASN A 18 -5.78 -9.67 -6.85
N LYS A 19 -6.30 -8.65 -7.55
CA LYS A 19 -6.82 -8.79 -8.92
C LYS A 19 -5.76 -8.54 -9.99
N THR A 20 -4.60 -8.01 -9.62
CA THR A 20 -3.52 -7.73 -10.56
C THR A 20 -2.69 -8.99 -10.76
N PRO A 21 -2.72 -9.61 -11.95
CA PRO A 21 -1.87 -10.76 -12.22
C PRO A 21 -0.40 -10.34 -12.31
N CYS A 22 0.50 -11.28 -12.04
CA CYS A 22 1.93 -11.09 -12.21
C CYS A 22 2.26 -10.76 -13.67
N ASP A 23 3.00 -9.67 -13.88
CA ASP A 23 3.36 -9.20 -15.21
C ASP A 23 4.22 -10.21 -15.99
N ILE A 24 4.87 -11.16 -15.29
CA ILE A 24 5.77 -12.16 -15.87
C ILE A 24 5.09 -13.50 -16.12
N CYS A 25 4.35 -14.03 -15.14
CA CYS A 25 3.80 -15.39 -15.21
C CYS A 25 2.27 -15.47 -15.10
N GLY A 26 1.57 -14.33 -14.97
CA GLY A 26 0.13 -14.28 -14.77
C GLY A 26 -0.38 -14.80 -13.42
N GLY A 27 0.52 -15.17 -12.51
CA GLY A 27 0.20 -15.65 -11.16
C GLY A 27 -0.26 -14.54 -10.22
N ASN A 28 -0.33 -14.83 -8.93
CA ASN A 28 -0.80 -13.84 -7.94
C ASN A 28 0.38 -13.18 -7.20
N TYR A 29 0.24 -11.90 -6.89
CA TYR A 29 1.12 -11.20 -5.97
C TYR A 29 0.69 -11.44 -4.51
N LEU A 30 1.68 -11.53 -3.62
CA LEU A 30 1.51 -11.50 -2.17
C LEU A 30 2.18 -10.24 -1.62
N THR A 31 1.51 -9.54 -0.72
CA THR A 31 2.09 -8.41 0.01
C THR A 31 3.14 -8.93 0.99
N LYS A 32 4.34 -8.36 0.91
CA LYS A 32 5.48 -8.66 1.77
C LYS A 32 5.61 -7.61 2.87
N ASP A 33 5.68 -6.34 2.47
CA ASP A 33 5.87 -5.20 3.36
C ASP A 33 4.93 -4.05 2.98
N LEU A 34 4.59 -3.23 3.98
CA LEU A 34 3.69 -2.08 3.85
C LEU A 34 4.36 -0.88 4.52
N SER A 35 4.37 0.26 3.85
CA SER A 35 4.92 1.49 4.41
C SER A 35 4.23 2.72 3.87
N ILE A 36 4.15 3.78 4.67
CA ILE A 36 3.70 5.09 4.20
C ILE A 36 4.92 5.90 3.79
N ASN A 37 4.88 6.49 2.61
CA ASN A 37 5.94 7.35 2.11
C ASN A 37 5.41 8.67 1.57
N LEU A 38 6.21 9.74 1.68
CA LEU A 38 5.87 11.06 1.16
C LEU A 38 6.59 11.28 -0.18
N LEU A 39 5.83 11.37 -1.27
CA LEU A 39 6.34 11.71 -2.59
C LEU A 39 5.85 13.11 -2.95
N ASP A 40 6.77 14.07 -3.09
CA ASP A 40 6.44 15.48 -3.34
C ASP A 40 5.45 16.07 -2.31
N SER A 41 5.62 15.69 -1.03
CA SER A 41 4.72 16.04 0.10
C SER A 41 3.31 15.43 0.03
N ILE A 42 3.08 14.49 -0.88
CA ILE A 42 1.83 13.74 -0.99
C ILE A 42 2.04 12.36 -0.36
N PRO A 43 1.19 11.94 0.59
CA PRO A 43 1.30 10.62 1.21
C PRO A 43 0.83 9.51 0.29
N TYR A 44 1.59 8.42 0.27
CA TYR A 44 1.26 7.18 -0.43
C TYR A 44 1.42 5.98 0.49
N ASP A 45 0.52 5.01 0.34
CA ASP A 45 0.73 3.64 0.81
C ASP A 45 1.54 2.88 -0.23
N ILE A 46 2.67 2.34 0.21
CA ILE A 46 3.65 1.62 -0.60
C ILE A 46 3.58 0.15 -0.18
N CYS A 47 3.09 -0.68 -1.11
CA CYS A 47 2.94 -2.11 -0.90
C CYS A 47 3.98 -2.87 -1.72
N ASP A 48 5.00 -3.39 -1.04
CA ASP A 48 6.01 -4.24 -1.66
C ASP A 48 5.44 -5.65 -1.78
N CYS A 49 5.35 -6.14 -3.02
CA CYS A 49 4.70 -7.40 -3.32
C CYS A 49 5.65 -8.33 -4.08
N ILE A 50 5.49 -9.63 -3.85
CA ILE A 50 6.24 -10.69 -4.55
C ILE A 50 5.27 -11.71 -5.15
N CYS A 51 5.52 -12.14 -6.38
CA CYS A 51 4.72 -13.18 -6.99
C CYS A 51 4.97 -14.52 -6.29
N SER A 52 3.91 -15.16 -5.82
CA SER A 52 4.00 -16.47 -5.13
C SER A 52 4.46 -17.62 -6.02
N ASN A 53 4.40 -17.44 -7.34
CA ASN A 53 4.74 -18.48 -8.32
C ASN A 53 6.15 -18.31 -8.92
N CYS A 54 6.54 -17.09 -9.29
CA CYS A 54 7.83 -16.85 -9.98
C CYS A 54 8.82 -15.96 -9.21
N GLY A 55 8.42 -15.43 -8.04
CA GLY A 55 9.28 -14.57 -7.22
C GLY A 55 9.48 -13.16 -7.77
N HIS A 56 8.81 -12.77 -8.86
CA HIS A 56 8.91 -11.41 -9.40
C HIS A 56 8.35 -10.39 -8.40
N GLU A 57 9.16 -9.38 -8.09
CA GLU A 57 8.80 -8.29 -7.18
C GLU A 57 8.12 -7.14 -7.92
N LYS A 58 7.12 -6.53 -7.27
CA LYS A 58 6.39 -5.36 -7.77
C LYS A 58 5.99 -4.46 -6.61
N ILE A 59 6.14 -3.16 -6.81
CA ILE A 59 5.73 -2.14 -5.84
C ILE A 59 4.43 -1.51 -6.32
N PHE A 60 3.39 -1.57 -5.50
CA PHE A 60 2.17 -0.81 -5.72
C PHE A 60 2.20 0.48 -4.89
N LYS A 61 1.71 1.57 -5.46
CA LYS A 61 1.65 2.88 -4.81
C LYS A 61 0.22 3.40 -4.88
N PHE A 62 -0.39 3.60 -3.73
CA PHE A 62 -1.75 4.14 -3.63
C PHE A 62 -1.70 5.47 -2.90
N TYR A 63 -2.47 6.44 -3.37
CA TYR A 63 -2.57 7.72 -2.67
C TYR A 63 -3.18 7.48 -1.29
N ALA A 64 -2.62 8.04 -0.22
CA ALA A 64 -3.09 7.83 1.15
C ALA A 64 -3.78 9.10 1.71
N PRO A 65 -5.00 9.47 1.24
CA PRO A 65 -5.70 10.71 1.62
C PRO A 65 -6.09 10.79 3.09
N PHE A 66 -5.95 9.69 3.82
CA PHE A 66 -6.24 9.59 5.25
C PHE A 66 -5.06 10.02 6.13
N ILE A 67 -3.87 10.18 5.54
CA ILE A 67 -2.71 10.77 6.21
C ILE A 67 -2.76 12.29 5.99
N ASP A 68 -3.15 13.00 7.05
CA ASP A 68 -3.25 14.45 7.06
C ASP A 68 -1.93 15.04 7.59
N GLU A 69 -1.26 15.86 6.77
CA GLU A 69 -0.01 16.53 7.15
C GLU A 69 -0.14 17.43 8.38
N SER A 70 -1.35 17.90 8.71
CA SER A 70 -1.60 18.70 9.91
C SER A 70 -1.61 17.87 11.21
N LYS A 71 -1.56 16.54 11.12
CA LYS A 71 -1.59 15.59 12.25
C LYS A 71 -0.29 14.78 12.37
N LYS A 72 0.84 15.37 11.93
CA LYS A 72 2.19 14.77 11.89
C LYS A 72 2.72 14.21 13.23
N GLU A 73 2.15 14.57 14.38
CA GLU A 73 2.69 14.18 15.70
C GLU A 73 2.54 12.68 16.06
N ASN A 74 1.74 11.89 15.34
CA ASN A 74 1.45 10.49 15.75
C ASN A 74 1.97 9.38 14.84
N TYR A 75 2.50 9.67 13.65
CA TYR A 75 2.93 8.61 12.71
C TYR A 75 4.42 8.26 12.81
N SER A 76 5.22 9.11 13.46
CA SER A 76 6.65 8.87 13.74
C SER A 76 6.92 7.73 14.73
N LYS A 77 5.87 7.07 15.26
CA LYS A 77 6.00 5.91 16.16
C LYS A 77 5.76 4.55 15.49
N ILE A 78 5.45 4.52 14.19
CA ILE A 78 5.26 3.26 13.45
C ILE A 78 6.56 2.82 12.75
N ILE A 79 7.62 3.64 12.80
CA ILE A 79 8.95 3.31 12.29
C ILE A 79 9.94 3.31 13.46
N ASN A 80 9.96 2.21 14.20
CA ASN A 80 11.10 1.72 14.99
C ASN A 80 10.94 0.22 15.20
#